data_AF-L9V8S5-F1
#
_entry.id   AF-L9V8S5-F1
#
_cell.length_a   1.000
_cell.length_b   1.000
_cell.length_c   1.000
_cell.angle_alpha   90.00
_cell.angle_beta   90.00
_cell.angle_gamma   90.00
#
_symmetry.space_group_name_H-M   'P 1'
#
loop_
_entity.id
_entity.type
_entity.pdbx_description
1 polymer ?
#
loop_
_entity_poly.entity_id
_entity_poly.type
_entity_poly.pdbx_seq_one_letter_code
_entity_poly.pdbx_strand_id
1 'polypeptide(L)' 'MFMSKISRFTGNVVTLAKNAVGGRGEVAAPQGGGGFADYAVVSLHCLQIHLEKSYREALYLLSEMPHILAEIGLDARKGV' A
#
# COMPACT_ATOMS: atom_id res chain seq x y z
N MET A 1 -16.29 3.32 -11.40
CA MET A 1 -16.13 4.64 -10.75
C MET A 1 -15.48 4.56 -9.35
N PHE A 2 -15.77 3.53 -8.53
CA PHE A 2 -15.14 3.36 -7.21
C PHE A 2 -13.64 2.99 -7.29
N MET A 3 -13.28 2.10 -8.23
CA MET A 3 -11.89 1.66 -8.47
C MET A 3 -10.94 2.82 -8.81
N SER A 4 -11.39 3.78 -9.63
CA SER A 4 -10.58 4.95 -10.01
C SER A 4 -10.37 5.95 -8.88
N LYS A 5 -11.30 6.01 -7.90
CA LYS A 5 -11.16 6.90 -6.73
C LYS A 5 -10.17 6.35 -5.72
N ILE A 6 -10.21 5.04 -5.45
CA ILE A 6 -9.26 4.37 -4.55
C ILE A 6 -7.85 4.37 -5.15
N SER A 7 -7.69 4.10 -6.45
CA SER A 7 -6.37 4.17 -7.12
C SER A 7 -5.77 5.57 -7.01
N ARG A 8 -6.54 6.62 -7.35
CA ARG A 8 -6.05 8.01 -7.20
C ARG A 8 -5.70 8.36 -5.75
N PHE A 9 -6.49 7.90 -4.79
CA PHE A 9 -6.19 8.10 -3.37
C PHE A 9 -4.89 7.37 -2.97
N THR A 10 -4.71 6.13 -3.42
CA THR A 10 -3.53 5.30 -3.15
C THR A 10 -2.27 5.97 -3.67
N GLY A 11 -2.22 6.38 -4.94
CA GLY A 11 -1.06 7.07 -5.51
C GLY A 11 -0.69 8.36 -4.76
N ASN A 12 -1.68 9.14 -4.33
CA ASN A 12 -1.45 10.35 -3.54
C ASN A 12 -0.86 10.02 -2.15
N VAL A 13 -1.43 9.03 -1.48
CA VAL A 13 -0.97 8.59 -0.15
C VAL A 13 0.44 8.01 -0.24
N VAL A 14 0.75 7.17 -1.22
CA VAL A 14 2.09 6.60 -1.42
C VAL A 14 3.12 7.72 -1.63
N THR A 15 2.77 8.73 -2.41
CA THR A 15 3.63 9.90 -2.64
C THR A 15 3.88 10.67 -1.35
N LEU A 16 2.83 10.94 -0.57
CA LEU A 16 2.92 11.64 0.71
C LEU A 16 3.73 10.84 1.74
N ALA A 17 3.47 9.53 1.84
CA ALA A 17 4.16 8.63 2.76
C ALA A 17 5.65 8.58 2.45
N LYS A 18 6.05 8.41 1.18
CA LYS A 18 7.46 8.43 0.75
C LYS A 18 8.15 9.75 1.10
N ASN A 19 7.44 10.87 0.99
CA ASN A 19 7.99 12.18 1.36
C ASN A 19 8.12 12.36 2.88
N ALA A 20 7.16 11.85 3.65
CA ALA A 20 7.13 12.01 5.10
C ALA A 20 8.21 11.17 5.81
N VAL A 21 8.45 9.94 5.32
CA VAL A 21 9.37 8.98 5.97
C VAL A 21 10.74 8.90 5.30
N GLY A 22 10.95 9.62 4.20
CA GLY A 22 12.23 9.60 3.46
C GLY A 22 12.46 8.37 2.56
N GLY A 23 11.49 7.46 2.43
CA GLY A 23 11.60 6.17 1.73
C GLY A 23 11.61 6.22 0.18
N ARG A 24 12.17 7.26 -0.45
CA ARG A 24 12.12 7.42 -1.93
C ARG A 24 12.90 6.37 -2.74
N GLY A 25 13.65 5.48 -2.10
CA GLY A 25 14.37 4.37 -2.74
C GLY A 25 14.11 3.00 -2.13
N GLU A 26 13.24 2.90 -1.12
CA GLU A 26 13.01 1.65 -0.41
C GLU A 26 12.02 0.75 -1.14
N VAL A 27 12.31 -0.55 -1.14
CA VAL A 27 11.37 -1.57 -1.61
C VAL A 27 10.33 -1.78 -0.52
N ALA A 28 9.04 -1.68 -0.87
CA ALA A 28 7.95 -1.81 0.10
C ALA A 28 8.01 -3.13 0.88
N ALA A 29 8.34 -4.23 0.20
CA ALA A 29 8.59 -5.54 0.81
C ALA A 29 9.86 -6.17 0.18
N PRO A 30 11.03 -6.15 0.85
CA PRO A 30 12.27 -6.67 0.29
C PRO A 30 12.25 -8.19 0.09
N GLN A 31 12.78 -8.67 -1.04
CA GLN A 31 12.97 -10.09 -1.32
C GLN A 31 14.04 -10.67 -0.38
N GLY A 32 13.77 -11.84 0.21
CA GLY A 32 14.66 -12.47 1.19
C GLY A 32 14.33 -12.17 2.65
N GLY A 33 13.25 -11.41 2.90
CA GLY A 33 12.80 -11.05 4.24
C GLY A 33 13.41 -9.75 4.75
N GLY A 34 12.83 -9.21 5.82
CA GLY A 34 13.13 -7.88 6.35
C GLY A 34 11.84 -7.16 6.78
N GLY A 35 11.99 -5.96 7.33
CA GLY A 35 10.85 -5.09 7.61
C GLY A 35 10.23 -4.54 6.32
N PHE A 36 8.95 -4.20 6.38
CA PHE A 36 8.32 -3.40 5.32
C PHE A 36 8.90 -1.98 5.34
N ALA A 37 8.96 -1.32 4.18
CA ALA A 37 9.30 0.09 4.14
C ALA A 37 8.23 0.90 4.90
N ASP A 38 8.66 1.93 5.63
CA ASP A 38 7.75 2.73 6.46
C ASP A 38 6.62 3.37 5.63
N TYR A 39 6.91 3.75 4.38
CA TYR A 39 5.90 4.33 3.50
C TYR A 39 4.80 3.32 3.15
N ALA A 40 5.11 2.02 3.09
CA ALA A 40 4.14 0.98 2.79
C ALA A 40 3.17 0.79 3.96
N VAL A 41 3.70 0.80 5.19
CA VAL A 41 2.90 0.71 6.42
C VAL A 41 1.99 1.94 6.57
N VAL A 42 2.54 3.14 6.39
CA VAL A 42 1.77 4.40 6.44
C VAL A 42 0.69 4.42 5.35
N SER A 43 1.02 3.98 4.14
CA SER A 43 0.04 3.95 3.03
C SER A 43 -1.12 3.01 3.30
N LEU A 44 -0.82 1.83 3.85
CA LEU A 44 -1.82 0.84 4.23
C LEU A 44 -2.73 1.35 5.34
N HIS A 45 -2.17 2.05 6.33
CA HIS A 45 -2.95 2.66 7.41
C HIS A 45 -3.86 3.78 6.91
N CYS A 46 -3.40 4.64 6.01
CA CYS A 46 -4.24 5.66 5.38
C CYS A 46 -5.38 5.04 4.56
N LEU A 47 -5.15 3.93 3.86
CA LEU A 47 -6.18 3.19 3.13
C LEU A 47 -7.22 2.57 4.08
N GLN A 48 -6.77 1.99 5.19
CA GLN A 48 -7.67 1.48 6.23
C GLN A 48 -8.62 2.59 6.72
N ILE A 49 -8.08 3.78 7.04
CA ILE A 49 -8.89 4.92 7.49
C ILE A 49 -9.85 5.37 6.38
N HIS A 50 -9.38 5.45 5.12
CA HIS A 50 -10.20 5.86 3.98
C HIS A 50 -11.38 4.91 3.71
N LEU A 51 -11.20 3.62 3.97
CA LEU A 51 -12.26 2.62 3.83
C LEU A 51 -13.23 2.63 5.03
N GLU A 52 -12.88 3.30 6.13
CA GLU A 52 -13.66 3.36 7.37
C GLU A 52 -14.01 1.95 7.90
N LYS A 53 -13.06 1.01 7.78
CA LYS A 53 -13.20 -0.40 8.17
C LYS A 53 -12.23 -0.79 9.28
N SER A 54 -12.53 -1.90 9.94
CA SER A 54 -11.54 -2.56 10.78
C SER A 54 -10.31 -2.96 9.95
N TYR A 55 -9.15 -3.08 10.59
CA TYR A 55 -7.91 -3.45 9.90
C TYR A 55 -8.05 -4.76 9.11
N ARG A 56 -8.73 -5.77 9.67
CA ARG A 56 -8.94 -7.07 9.01
C ARG A 56 -9.86 -6.97 7.78
N GLU A 57 -10.93 -6.19 7.86
CA GLU A 57 -11.84 -5.98 6.73
C GLU A 57 -11.17 -5.16 5.62
N ALA A 58 -10.40 -4.12 5.98
CA ALA A 58 -9.63 -3.35 5.02
C ALA A 58 -8.62 -4.24 4.27
N LEU A 59 -7.89 -5.10 4.99
CA LEU A 59 -6.98 -6.06 4.37
C LEU A 59 -7.69 -7.05 3.44
N TYR A 60 -8.84 -7.58 3.86
CA TYR A 60 -9.63 -8.49 3.03
C TYR A 60 -10.12 -7.82 1.74
N LEU A 61 -10.55 -6.56 1.80
CA LEU A 61 -10.94 -5.80 0.61
C LEU A 61 -9.74 -5.49 -0.29
N LEU A 62 -8.60 -5.12 0.30
CA LEU A 62 -7.38 -4.83 -0.45
C LEU A 62 -6.78 -6.08 -1.11
N SER A 63 -6.94 -7.28 -0.52
CA SER A 63 -6.51 -8.53 -1.18
C SER A 63 -7.29 -8.82 -2.46
N GLU A 64 -8.55 -8.38 -2.55
CA GLU A 64 -9.35 -8.45 -3.77
C GLU A 64 -8.97 -7.36 -4.80
N MET A 65 -8.05 -6.45 -4.44
CA MET A 65 -7.62 -5.31 -5.26
C MET A 65 -6.09 -5.33 -5.50
N PRO A 66 -5.55 -6.34 -6.20
CA PRO A 66 -4.10 -6.50 -6.37
C PRO A 66 -3.41 -5.33 -7.06
N HIS A 67 -4.13 -4.57 -7.89
CA HIS A 67 -3.62 -3.35 -8.52
C HIS A 67 -3.29 -2.25 -7.51
N ILE A 68 -4.07 -2.12 -6.43
CA ILE A 68 -3.81 -1.16 -5.34
C ILE A 68 -2.59 -1.58 -4.53
N LEU A 69 -2.45 -2.87 -4.25
CA LEU A 69 -1.26 -3.41 -3.60
C LEU A 69 -0.01 -3.17 -4.46
N ALA A 70 -0.11 -3.33 -5.78
CA ALA A 70 0.98 -3.03 -6.72
C ALA A 70 1.35 -1.53 -6.75
N GLU A 71 0.39 -0.62 -6.61
CA GLU A 71 0.68 0.82 -6.50
C GLU A 71 1.50 1.17 -5.26
N ILE A 72 1.31 0.42 -4.16
CA ILE A 72 2.11 0.55 -2.94
C ILE A 72 3.47 -0.16 -3.09
N GLY A 73 3.58 -1.15 -3.99
CA GLY A 73 4.73 -2.03 -4.13
C GLY A 73 4.66 -3.31 -3.30
N LEU A 74 3.46 -3.68 -2.86
CA LEU A 74 3.15 -4.90 -2.09
C LEU A 74 2.62 -6.03 -3.00
N ASP A 75 2.97 -6.03 -4.29
CA ASP A 75 2.52 -7.07 -5.20
C ASP A 75 3.09 -8.44 -4.80
N ALA A 76 2.20 -9.44 -4.74
CA ALA A 76 2.56 -10.79 -4.31
C ALA A 76 3.36 -11.59 -5.36
N ARG A 77 4.01 -10.96 -6.34
CA ARG A 77 4.73 -11.67 -7.41
C ARG A 77 6.01 -10.98 -7.86
N LYS A 78 7.10 -11.27 -7.17
CA LYS A 78 8.33 -11.79 -7.82
C LYS A 78 9.03 -12.77 -6.88
N GLY A 79 8.64 -14.03 -7.03
CA GLY A 79 9.27 -15.19 -6.41
C GLY A 79 9.04 -16.39 -7.33
N VAL A 80 9.65 -16.34 -8.51
CA VAL A 80 10.01 -17.50 -9.35
C VAL A 80 11.41 -17.23 -9.88
#